data_AF-A0A127K4J9-F1
#
_entry.id   AF-A0A127K4J9-F1
#
_cell.length_a   1.000
_cell.length_b   1.000
_cell.length_c   1.000
_cell.angle_alpha   90.00
_cell.angle_beta   90.00
_cell.angle_gamma   90.00
#
_symmetry.space_group_name_H-M   'P 1'
#
loop_
_entity.id
_entity.type
_entity.pdbx_description
1 polymer ?
#
loop_
_entity_poly.entity_id
_entity_poly.type
_entity_poly.pdbx_seq_one_letter_code
_entity_poly.pdbx_strand_id
1 'polypeptide(L)'
;MRALAPTSPTIPTSYTPGPWHEHSHRQIGPDEGIVAEVWSAIGWGDAAIQQAAANVRLIAAAPELHQACAAAESLLTLQKFHATEHTEEGRTLLALRAALAKVEGGAA
;
A
#
# COMPACT_ATOMS: atom_id res chain seq x y z
N MET A 1 41.16 -7.09 -7.54
CA MET A 1 39.79 -6.90 -7.03
C MET A 1 38.83 -7.51 -8.04
N ARG A 2 38.01 -8.49 -7.66
CA ARG A 2 37.02 -9.10 -8.55
C ARG A 2 35.70 -8.36 -8.34
N ALA A 3 35.18 -7.72 -9.39
CA ALA A 3 33.89 -7.03 -9.33
C ALA A 3 32.78 -8.05 -9.07
N LEU A 4 31.93 -7.78 -8.08
CA LEU A 4 30.70 -8.54 -7.84
C LEU A 4 29.78 -8.34 -9.05
N ALA A 5 29.27 -9.43 -9.62
CA ALA A 5 28.26 -9.35 -10.67
C ALA A 5 27.02 -8.65 -10.10
N PRO A 6 26.37 -7.74 -10.84
CA PRO A 6 25.14 -7.11 -10.39
C PRO A 6 24.08 -8.20 -10.21
N THR A 7 23.68 -8.46 -8.97
CA THR A 7 22.52 -9.29 -8.67
C THR A 7 21.28 -8.45 -8.95
N SER A 8 20.56 -8.75 -10.02
CA SER A 8 19.24 -8.15 -10.24
C SER A 8 18.36 -8.44 -9.02
N PRO A 9 17.70 -7.43 -8.45
CA PRO A 9 16.82 -7.65 -7.30
C PRO A 9 15.70 -8.61 -7.71
N THR A 10 15.43 -9.61 -6.86
CA THR A 10 14.25 -10.48 -7.03
C THR A 10 13.00 -9.62 -6.82
N ILE A 11 12.24 -9.40 -7.89
CA ILE A 11 10.99 -8.64 -7.85
C ILE A 11 9.87 -9.58 -7.37
N PRO A 12 9.16 -9.28 -6.27
CA PRO A 12 7.96 -10.01 -5.85
C PRO A 12 6.93 -10.08 -6.97
N THR A 13 6.28 -11.25 -7.12
CA THR A 13 5.22 -11.45 -8.12
C THR A 13 3.83 -11.03 -7.64
N SER A 14 3.68 -10.73 -6.34
CA SER A 14 2.38 -10.41 -5.73
C SER A 14 1.92 -8.97 -5.98
N TYR A 15 2.86 -8.01 -5.98
CA TYR A 15 2.62 -6.60 -6.29
C TYR A 15 3.95 -5.89 -6.59
N THR A 16 3.89 -4.74 -7.27
CA THR A 16 5.08 -3.90 -7.54
C THR A 16 5.64 -3.35 -6.23
N PRO A 17 6.91 -3.59 -5.88
CA PRO A 17 7.52 -3.01 -4.68
C PRO A 17 7.53 -1.48 -4.71
N GLY A 18 7.43 -0.88 -3.52
CA GLY A 18 7.73 0.53 -3.31
C GLY A 18 9.23 0.79 -3.09
N PRO A 19 9.62 2.03 -2.78
CA PRO A 19 8.74 3.20 -2.63
C PRO A 19 8.11 3.61 -3.95
N TRP A 20 6.87 4.13 -3.91
CA TRP A 20 6.24 4.74 -5.07
C TRP A 20 6.26 6.26 -4.94
N HIS A 21 6.46 6.94 -6.07
CA HIS A 21 6.43 8.39 -6.13
C HIS A 21 5.74 8.89 -7.39
N GLU A 22 5.28 10.13 -7.33
CA GLU A 22 4.74 10.82 -8.49
C GLU A 22 5.88 11.10 -9.49
N HIS A 23 5.72 10.63 -10.73
CA HIS A 23 6.68 10.89 -11.81
C HIS A 23 6.30 12.10 -12.64
N SER A 24 5.03 12.14 -13.04
CA SER A 24 4.44 13.12 -13.95
C SER A 24 2.97 13.29 -13.57
N HIS A 25 2.26 14.20 -14.25
CA HIS A 25 0.87 14.55 -13.96
C HIS A 25 0.02 13.31 -13.71
N ARG A 26 -0.24 13.03 -12.42
CA ARG A 26 -1.07 11.92 -11.93
C ARG A 26 -0.53 10.50 -12.19
N GLN A 27 0.70 10.35 -12.62
CA GLN A 27 1.34 9.05 -12.83
C GLN A 27 2.22 8.68 -11.64
N ILE A 28 2.07 7.45 -11.17
CA ILE A 28 2.75 6.97 -9.98
C ILE A 28 3.42 5.61 -10.21
N GLY A 29 4.64 5.45 -9.71
CA GLY A 29 5.43 4.23 -9.86
C GLY A 29 6.72 4.23 -9.02
N PRO A 30 7.51 3.14 -9.08
CA PRO A 30 8.88 3.09 -8.57
C PRO A 30 9.84 3.85 -9.49
N ASP A 31 11.11 4.00 -9.12
CA ASP A 31 12.14 4.75 -9.88
C ASP A 31 12.13 4.50 -11.40
N GLU A 32 11.85 3.26 -11.80
CA GLU A 32 11.67 2.87 -13.20
C GLU A 32 10.28 2.25 -13.42
N GLY A 33 9.37 3.02 -14.01
CA GLY A 33 8.08 2.52 -14.52
C GLY A 33 6.86 3.30 -14.02
N ILE A 34 5.68 2.88 -14.47
CA ILE A 34 4.39 3.45 -14.02
C ILE A 34 3.51 2.29 -13.56
N VAL A 35 2.95 2.41 -12.34
CA VAL A 35 2.02 1.45 -11.74
C VAL A 35 0.58 1.91 -11.94
N ALA A 36 0.30 3.21 -11.84
CA ALA A 36 -1.04 3.74 -12.01
C ALA A 36 -1.07 5.18 -12.54
N GLU A 37 -2.20 5.54 -13.15
CA GLU A 37 -2.59 6.92 -13.43
C GLU A 37 -3.84 7.27 -12.61
N VAL A 38 -3.82 8.40 -11.93
CA VAL A 38 -4.74 8.71 -10.83
C VAL A 38 -5.70 9.84 -11.19
N TRP A 39 -7.00 9.57 -11.15
CA TRP A 39 -8.04 10.54 -11.48
C TRP A 39 -8.89 10.91 -10.26
N SER A 40 -9.59 12.05 -10.35
CA SER A 40 -10.68 12.37 -9.43
C SER A 40 -11.94 11.65 -9.86
N ALA A 41 -12.64 11.04 -8.92
CA ALA A 41 -13.87 10.31 -9.22
C ALA A 41 -15.12 11.20 -9.27
N ILE A 42 -15.07 12.44 -8.75
CA ILE A 42 -16.27 13.26 -8.50
C ILE A 42 -15.98 14.76 -8.68
N GLY A 43 -16.88 15.49 -9.34
CA GLY A 43 -16.85 16.96 -9.41
C GLY A 43 -16.13 17.55 -10.63
N TRP A 44 -15.89 18.86 -10.60
CA TRP A 44 -15.31 19.65 -11.69
C TRP A 44 -14.39 20.74 -11.15
N GLY A 45 -13.50 21.27 -12.00
CA GLY A 45 -12.62 22.39 -11.66
C GLY A 45 -11.61 22.07 -10.55
N ASP A 46 -11.28 23.06 -9.72
CA ASP A 46 -10.19 22.97 -8.73
C ASP A 46 -10.39 21.84 -7.71
N ALA A 47 -11.63 21.59 -7.29
CA ALA A 47 -11.94 20.51 -6.34
C ALA A 47 -11.56 19.13 -6.91
N ALA A 48 -11.84 18.89 -8.20
CA ALA A 48 -11.45 17.65 -8.88
C ALA A 48 -9.92 17.52 -8.94
N ILE A 49 -9.21 18.61 -9.24
CA ILE A 49 -7.73 18.61 -9.26
C ILE A 49 -7.16 18.27 -7.87
N GLN A 50 -7.72 18.87 -6.82
CA GLN A 50 -7.28 18.62 -5.43
C GLN A 50 -7.52 17.18 -4.99
N GLN A 51 -8.66 16.58 -5.38
CA GLN A 51 -8.94 15.17 -5.12
C GLN A 51 -7.96 14.24 -5.85
N ALA A 52 -7.65 14.51 -7.11
CA ALA A 52 -6.66 13.73 -7.85
C ALA A 52 -5.28 13.79 -7.16
N ALA A 53 -4.84 14.99 -6.75
CA ALA A 53 -3.59 15.15 -6.01
C ALA A 53 -3.61 14.44 -4.64
N ALA A 54 -4.74 14.41 -3.94
CA ALA A 54 -4.90 13.66 -2.70
C ALA A 54 -4.82 12.14 -2.93
N ASN A 55 -5.45 11.64 -3.99
CA ASN A 55 -5.39 10.23 -4.37
C ASN A 55 -3.96 9.81 -4.75
N VAL A 56 -3.18 10.67 -5.45
CA VAL A 56 -1.77 10.39 -5.75
C VAL A 56 -0.99 10.16 -4.45
N ARG A 57 -1.13 11.05 -3.46
CA ARG A 57 -0.46 10.89 -2.16
C ARG A 57 -0.88 9.62 -1.41
N LEU A 58 -2.17 9.28 -1.45
CA LEU A 58 -2.69 8.07 -0.80
C LEU A 58 -2.12 6.80 -1.44
N ILE A 59 -2.11 6.74 -2.78
CA ILE A 59 -1.58 5.58 -3.52
C ILE A 59 -0.06 5.49 -3.35
N ALA A 60 0.65 6.61 -3.32
CA ALA A 60 2.10 6.66 -3.09
C ALA A 60 2.52 5.98 -1.80
N ALA A 61 1.75 6.19 -0.74
CA ALA A 61 2.01 5.62 0.57
C ALA A 61 1.58 4.15 0.71
N ALA A 62 0.96 3.54 -0.31
CA ALA A 62 0.41 2.19 -0.19
C ALA A 62 1.46 1.12 0.17
N PRO A 63 2.68 1.10 -0.40
CA PRO A 63 3.72 0.15 0.01
C PRO A 63 4.11 0.29 1.49
N GLU A 64 4.30 1.51 1.97
CA GLU A 64 4.67 1.81 3.35
C GLU A 64 3.52 1.51 4.32
N LEU A 65 2.29 1.84 3.94
CA LEU A 65 1.09 1.48 4.69
C LEU A 65 0.95 -0.04 4.82
N HIS A 66 1.19 -0.79 3.73
CA HIS A 66 1.16 -2.26 3.78
C HIS A 66 2.19 -2.81 4.76
N GLN A 67 3.44 -2.33 4.70
CA GLN A 67 4.50 -2.73 5.63
C GLN A 67 4.15 -2.39 7.09
N ALA A 68 3.65 -1.19 7.34
CA ALA A 68 3.25 -0.75 8.67
C ALA A 68 2.08 -1.58 9.23
N CYS A 69 1.08 -1.87 8.39
CA CYS A 69 -0.04 -2.73 8.76
C CYS A 69 0.40 -4.16 9.09
N ALA A 70 1.29 -4.74 8.29
CA ALA A 70 1.82 -6.09 8.54
C ALA A 70 2.62 -6.14 9.86
N ALA A 71 3.45 -5.13 10.13
CA ALA A 71 4.18 -5.02 11.38
C ALA A 71 3.23 -4.85 12.59
N ALA A 72 2.19 -4.02 12.45
CA ALA A 72 1.18 -3.82 13.49
C ALA A 72 0.40 -5.10 13.79
N GLU A 73 -0.03 -5.86 12.77
CA GLU A 73 -0.71 -7.13 12.95
C GLU A 73 0.17 -8.13 13.73
N SER A 74 1.44 -8.23 13.34
CA SER A 74 2.41 -9.11 14.01
C SER A 74 2.59 -8.74 15.49
N LEU A 75 2.71 -7.44 15.80
CA LEU A 75 2.81 -6.96 17.18
C LEU A 75 1.55 -7.26 18.01
N LEU A 76 0.36 -7.06 17.44
CA LEU A 76 -0.91 -7.37 18.11
C LEU A 76 -1.05 -8.87 18.37
N THR A 77 -0.64 -9.71 17.41
CA THR A 77 -0.59 -11.17 17.56
C THR A 77 0.38 -11.59 18.68
N LEU A 78 1.58 -11.01 18.72
CA LEU A 78 2.57 -11.28 19.78
C LEU A 78 2.06 -10.88 21.17
N GLN A 79 1.30 -9.78 21.26
CA GLN A 79 0.67 -9.32 22.49
C GLN A 79 -0.63 -10.09 22.83
N LYS A 80 -0.96 -11.14 22.07
CA LYS A 80 -2.13 -12.01 22.28
C LYS A 80 -3.46 -11.24 22.23
N PHE A 81 -3.56 -10.20 21.41
CA PHE A 81 -4.84 -9.55 21.14
C PHE A 81 -5.79 -10.54 20.46
N HIS A 82 -7.05 -10.54 20.91
CA HIS A 82 -8.08 -11.43 20.38
C HIS A 82 -8.89 -10.73 19.30
N ALA A 83 -8.86 -11.29 18.09
CA ALA A 83 -9.74 -10.85 17.01
C ALA A 83 -11.17 -11.36 17.28
N THR A 84 -12.11 -10.45 17.47
CA THR A 84 -13.52 -10.75 17.77
C THR A 84 -14.40 -9.57 17.40
N GLU A 85 -15.65 -9.83 17.02
CA GLU A 85 -16.62 -8.78 16.70
C GLU A 85 -17.18 -8.06 17.94
N HIS A 86 -17.03 -8.65 19.13
CA HIS A 86 -17.68 -8.18 20.36
C HIS A 86 -16.99 -6.97 21.02
N THR A 87 -15.75 -6.67 20.66
CA THR A 87 -14.96 -5.55 21.22
C THR A 87 -14.46 -4.63 20.12
N GLU A 88 -14.20 -3.36 20.42
CA GLU A 88 -13.67 -2.40 19.45
C GLU A 88 -12.27 -2.78 18.96
N GLU A 89 -11.40 -3.18 19.89
CA GLU A 89 -10.05 -3.65 19.61
C GLU A 89 -10.07 -4.90 18.74
N GLY A 90 -10.93 -5.87 19.08
CA GLY A 90 -11.12 -7.08 18.30
C GLY A 90 -11.61 -6.82 16.87
N ARG A 91 -12.57 -5.88 16.69
CA ARG A 91 -13.04 -5.46 15.36
C ARG A 91 -11.96 -4.76 14.57
N THR A 92 -11.12 -3.97 15.24
CA THR A 92 -9.99 -3.28 14.61
C THR A 92 -8.96 -4.30 14.09
N LEU A 93 -8.64 -5.33 14.88
CA LEU A 93 -7.75 -6.40 14.44
C LEU A 93 -8.34 -7.22 13.29
N LEU A 94 -9.65 -7.49 13.30
CA LEU A 94 -10.34 -8.13 12.17
C LEU A 94 -10.25 -7.28 10.90
N ALA A 95 -10.50 -5.98 10.99
CA ALA A 95 -10.42 -5.06 9.85
C ALA A 95 -8.99 -4.97 9.28
N LEU A 96 -7.98 -4.93 10.16
CA LEU A 96 -6.56 -4.94 9.76
C LEU A 96 -6.22 -6.22 9.00
N ARG A 97 -6.59 -7.39 9.52
CA ARG A 97 -6.35 -8.69 8.87
C ARG A 97 -7.07 -8.81 7.53
N ALA A 98 -8.31 -8.33 7.45
CA ALA A 98 -9.06 -8.31 6.19
C ALA A 98 -8.40 -7.42 5.13
N ALA A 99 -7.88 -6.25 5.53
CA ALA A 99 -7.15 -5.36 4.64
C ALA A 99 -5.86 -6.01 4.11
N LEU A 100 -5.09 -6.67 4.98
CA LEU A 100 -3.87 -7.40 4.58
C LEU A 100 -4.19 -8.55 3.62
N ALA A 101 -5.19 -9.39 3.96
CA ALA A 101 -5.61 -10.48 3.10
C ALA A 101 -6.01 -10.00 1.70
N LYS A 102 -6.73 -8.88 1.61
CA LYS A 102 -7.12 -8.27 0.34
C LYS A 102 -5.92 -7.85 -0.52
N VAL A 103 -4.87 -7.29 0.10
CA VAL A 103 -3.63 -6.90 -0.61
C VAL A 103 -2.88 -8.13 -1.13
N GLU A 104 -2.90 -9.23 -0.39
CA GLU A 104 -2.24 -10.49 -0.75
C GLU A 104 -3.00 -11.31 -1.81
N GLY A 105 -4.14 -10.82 -2.30
CA GLY A 105 -4.98 -11.53 -3.26
C GLY A 105 -5.89 -12.59 -2.63
N GLY A 106 -5.95 -12.65 -1.30
CA GLY A 106 -6.99 -13.35 -0.58
C GLY A 106 -8.31 -12.59 -0.77
N ALA A 107 -9.27 -13.21 -1.44
CA ALA A 107 -10.58 -12.62 -1.67
C ALA A 107 -11.18 -12.09 -0.35
N ALA A 108 -11.65 -10.83 -0.39
CA ALA A 108 -12.51 -10.26 0.63
C ALA A 108 -13.96 -10.74 0.42
#